data_AF-A0A9R1EBJ0-F1
#
_entry.id   AF-A0A9R1EBJ0-F1
#
_cell.length_a   1.000
_cell.length_b   1.000
_cell.length_c   1.000
_cell.angle_alpha   90.00
_cell.angle_beta   90.00
_cell.angle_gamma   90.00
#
_symmetry.space_group_name_H-M   'P 1'
#
loop_
_entity.id
_entity.type
_entity.pdbx_description
1 polymer ?
#
loop_
_entity_poly.entity_id
_entity_poly.type
_entity_poly.pdbx_seq_one_letter_code
_entity_poly.pdbx_strand_id
1 'polypeptide(L)'
;MSAVLSALRNAGRQQLSASTAGVRQATGSHVFRIDTYAQARRTMPKGWKMSSSTFSVGGHDWRVECYPNGDWQEHDGSISLYLNHASHSKTGDAIAEFRFCILNQVDWEEPPWTRFSGVRLFSDTTDRSWGWADFVKHENLDEEKDLYAKDDCLAVLCDVTVTAGMHTDGHTEVATPKPEAVAAATAPHFDLHAELVSNNQKTDVLIEVGGETLAVHRRVLEARSPVFKADLSEGAATVLRVDDMDADVCKALLQFIYNGTPDMNQLETAHTMAERLLVAADRYKLEELKQICEHALRVRIRVSSVGTTLALAERHGCPELREACMQFISFPGNLKALMATDGFEQMKTDCSSALLELVLKQMVRLDL
;
A
#
# COMPACT_ATOMS: atom_id res chain seq x y z
N MET A 1 -31.50 -7.06 -12.98
CA MET A 1 -31.73 -5.63 -13.32
C MET A 1 -33.11 -5.38 -13.94
N SER A 2 -33.54 -6.13 -14.96
CA SER A 2 -34.85 -5.95 -15.62
C SER A 2 -36.07 -5.98 -14.67
N ALA A 3 -36.17 -6.96 -13.77
CA ALA A 3 -37.28 -7.04 -12.81
C ALA A 3 -37.38 -5.83 -11.84
N VAL A 4 -36.24 -5.25 -11.46
CA VAL A 4 -36.17 -4.09 -10.55
C VAL A 4 -36.66 -2.83 -11.27
N LEU A 5 -36.24 -2.63 -12.53
CA LEU A 5 -36.69 -1.50 -13.34
C LEU A 5 -38.20 -1.59 -13.66
N SER A 6 -38.72 -2.79 -13.93
CA SER A 6 -40.15 -3.02 -14.13
C SER A 6 -40.99 -2.70 -12.89
N ALA A 7 -40.53 -3.09 -11.69
CA ALA A 7 -41.21 -2.75 -10.45
C ALA A 7 -41.24 -1.23 -10.19
N LEU A 8 -40.15 -0.53 -10.49
CA LEU A 8 -40.05 0.94 -10.34
C LEU A 8 -40.96 1.69 -11.33
N ARG A 9 -41.12 1.18 -12.57
CA ARG A 9 -42.08 1.72 -13.54
C ARG A 9 -43.53 1.53 -13.07
N ASN A 10 -43.88 0.36 -12.53
CA ASN A 10 -45.21 0.09 -11.98
C ASN A 10 -45.52 0.98 -10.75
N ALA A 11 -44.49 1.44 -10.04
CA ALA A 11 -44.61 2.41 -8.95
C ALA A 11 -44.66 3.89 -9.43
N GLY A 12 -44.79 4.13 -10.73
CA GLY A 12 -44.98 5.47 -11.30
C GLY A 12 -43.69 6.29 -11.51
N ARG A 13 -42.50 5.70 -11.39
CA ARG A 13 -41.24 6.40 -11.69
C ARG A 13 -41.02 6.50 -13.20
N GLN A 14 -40.80 7.72 -13.69
CA GLN A 14 -40.72 8.04 -15.11
C GLN A 14 -39.27 8.19 -15.63
N GLN A 15 -38.34 8.64 -14.78
CA GLN A 15 -36.91 8.71 -15.11
C GLN A 15 -36.15 7.71 -14.24
N LEU A 16 -35.54 6.71 -14.87
CA LEU A 16 -34.81 5.64 -14.21
C LEU A 16 -33.44 5.47 -14.85
N SER A 17 -32.41 5.38 -14.01
CA SER A 17 -31.06 4.98 -14.38
C SER A 17 -30.69 3.78 -13.51
N ALA A 18 -29.98 2.82 -14.10
CA ALA A 18 -29.41 1.70 -13.39
C ALA A 18 -28.03 1.35 -13.95
N SER A 19 -27.13 0.98 -13.06
CA SER A 19 -25.82 0.45 -13.38
C SER A 19 -25.63 -0.88 -12.64
N THR A 20 -24.83 -1.76 -13.23
CA THR A 20 -24.31 -2.95 -12.54
C THR A 20 -22.81 -2.81 -12.43
N ALA A 21 -22.28 -2.98 -11.22
CA ALA A 21 -20.85 -3.11 -10.99
C ALA A 21 -20.50 -4.59 -10.87
N GLY A 22 -19.51 -5.03 -11.63
CA GLY A 22 -18.94 -6.37 -11.54
C GLY A 22 -17.42 -6.33 -11.47
N VAL A 23 -16.84 -7.27 -10.72
CA VAL A 23 -15.39 -7.48 -10.64
C VAL A 23 -15.01 -8.51 -11.70
N ARG A 24 -14.09 -8.16 -12.62
CA ARG A 24 -13.55 -9.12 -13.59
C ARG A 24 -12.15 -9.53 -13.18
N GLN A 25 -11.87 -10.82 -13.23
CA GLN A 25 -10.53 -11.35 -12.98
C GLN A 25 -9.95 -11.93 -14.26
N ALA A 26 -8.64 -11.80 -14.41
CA ALA A 26 -7.85 -12.43 -15.46
C ALA A 26 -6.69 -13.18 -14.82
N THR A 27 -6.57 -14.46 -15.13
CA THR A 27 -5.51 -15.34 -14.58
C THR A 27 -4.51 -15.72 -15.66
N GLY A 28 -3.24 -15.84 -15.30
CA GLY A 28 -2.20 -16.35 -16.19
C GLY A 28 -1.01 -16.91 -15.41
N SER A 29 -0.21 -17.74 -16.08
CA SER A 29 0.94 -18.41 -15.50
C SER A 29 2.19 -18.19 -16.32
N HIS A 30 3.35 -18.09 -15.68
CA HIS A 30 4.65 -17.93 -16.30
C HIS A 30 5.70 -18.77 -15.60
N VAL A 31 6.53 -19.46 -16.35
CA VAL A 31 7.67 -20.23 -15.81
C VAL A 31 8.96 -19.52 -16.15
N PHE A 32 9.64 -19.01 -15.12
CA PHE A 32 10.97 -18.45 -15.24
C PHE A 32 12.02 -19.51 -14.93
N ARG A 33 12.72 -19.96 -15.97
CA ARG A 33 13.80 -20.96 -15.86
C ARG A 33 15.16 -20.26 -15.86
N ILE A 34 15.95 -20.57 -14.85
CA ILE A 34 17.33 -20.10 -14.68
C ILE A 34 18.23 -21.28 -14.99
N ASP A 35 18.84 -21.23 -16.16
CA ASP A 35 19.95 -22.12 -16.51
C ASP A 35 21.18 -21.78 -15.66
N THR A 36 21.98 -22.81 -15.35
CA THR A 36 23.23 -22.70 -14.58
C THR A 36 23.08 -21.99 -13.22
N TYR A 37 22.03 -22.34 -12.46
CA TYR A 37 21.72 -21.71 -11.18
C TYR A 37 22.87 -21.77 -10.17
N ALA A 38 23.58 -22.90 -10.05
CA ALA A 38 24.73 -23.01 -9.16
C ALA A 38 25.88 -22.08 -9.56
N GLN A 39 26.07 -21.84 -10.86
CA GLN A 39 27.03 -20.84 -11.33
C GLN A 39 26.57 -19.44 -10.94
N ALA A 40 25.31 -19.08 -11.20
CA ALA A 40 24.74 -17.79 -10.81
C ALA A 40 24.90 -17.54 -9.30
N ARG A 41 24.62 -18.53 -8.46
CA ARG A 41 24.81 -18.46 -6.99
C ARG A 41 26.27 -18.21 -6.59
N ARG A 42 27.25 -18.73 -7.33
CA ARG A 42 28.68 -18.51 -7.03
C ARG A 42 29.23 -17.18 -7.53
N THR A 43 28.74 -16.69 -8.67
CA THR A 43 29.34 -15.56 -9.37
C THR A 43 28.59 -14.25 -9.15
N MET A 44 27.29 -14.29 -8.87
CA MET A 44 26.49 -13.09 -8.65
C MET A 44 26.66 -12.59 -7.22
N PRO A 45 27.06 -11.32 -7.02
CA PRO A 45 27.04 -10.71 -5.70
C PRO A 45 25.61 -10.64 -5.14
N LYS A 46 25.50 -10.52 -3.83
CA LYS A 46 24.24 -10.17 -3.17
C LYS A 46 23.67 -8.86 -3.72
N GLY A 47 22.34 -8.76 -3.77
CA GLY A 47 21.62 -7.62 -4.34
C GLY A 47 21.55 -7.61 -5.86
N TRP A 48 22.22 -8.56 -6.54
CA TRP A 48 22.09 -8.71 -7.97
C TRP A 48 20.91 -9.60 -8.32
N LYS A 49 20.15 -9.19 -9.33
CA LYS A 49 18.97 -9.91 -9.81
C LYS A 49 19.12 -10.41 -11.23
N MET A 50 18.38 -11.46 -11.52
CA MET A 50 18.04 -11.90 -12.87
C MET A 50 16.55 -11.71 -13.07
N SER A 51 16.17 -11.39 -14.30
CA SER A 51 14.79 -11.07 -14.65
C SER A 51 14.30 -11.96 -15.77
N SER A 52 13.05 -12.42 -15.67
CA SER A 52 12.40 -13.16 -16.75
C SER A 52 12.10 -12.25 -17.96
N SER A 53 11.67 -12.84 -19.07
CA SER A 53 10.93 -12.07 -20.08
C SER A 53 9.61 -11.56 -19.49
N THR A 54 9.00 -10.56 -20.13
CA THR A 54 7.68 -10.08 -19.72
C THR A 54 6.58 -11.02 -20.19
N PHE A 55 5.49 -11.12 -19.42
CA PHE A 55 4.30 -11.88 -19.77
C PHE A 55 3.03 -11.08 -19.43
N SER A 56 1.98 -11.21 -20.23
CA SER A 56 0.81 -10.35 -20.13
C SER A 56 -0.36 -11.05 -19.43
N VAL A 57 -0.92 -10.42 -18.40
CA VAL A 57 -2.13 -10.88 -17.69
C VAL A 57 -2.98 -9.66 -17.33
N GLY A 58 -4.29 -9.72 -17.60
CA GLY A 58 -5.23 -8.66 -17.20
C GLY A 58 -4.99 -7.29 -17.84
N GLY A 59 -4.32 -7.23 -18.99
CA GLY A 59 -3.98 -5.96 -19.66
C GLY A 59 -2.69 -5.31 -19.16
N HIS A 60 -1.93 -6.00 -18.30
CA HIS A 60 -0.64 -5.53 -17.80
C HIS A 60 0.46 -6.54 -18.16
N ASP A 61 1.69 -6.03 -18.35
CA ASP A 61 2.89 -6.85 -18.50
C ASP A 61 3.60 -7.00 -17.17
N TRP A 62 3.94 -8.24 -16.85
CA TRP A 62 4.54 -8.68 -15.61
C TRP A 62 5.90 -9.31 -15.88
N ARG A 63 6.77 -9.36 -14.87
CA ARG A 63 8.08 -10.00 -14.93
C ARG A 63 8.44 -10.58 -13.57
N VAL A 64 9.10 -11.73 -13.56
CA VAL A 64 9.67 -12.31 -12.33
C VAL A 64 11.10 -11.80 -12.17
N GLU A 65 11.45 -11.37 -10.96
CA GLU A 65 12.80 -10.99 -10.57
C GLU A 65 13.30 -11.94 -9.49
N CYS A 66 14.46 -12.55 -9.73
CA CYS A 66 15.10 -13.50 -8.82
C CYS A 66 16.45 -12.96 -8.39
N TYR A 67 16.67 -12.90 -7.08
CA TYR A 67 17.95 -12.59 -6.47
C TYR A 67 18.52 -13.88 -5.88
N PRO A 68 19.46 -14.56 -6.57
CA PRO A 68 19.94 -15.86 -6.14
C PRO A 68 20.59 -15.87 -4.77
N ASN A 69 21.16 -14.73 -4.33
CA ASN A 69 21.93 -14.57 -3.10
C ASN A 69 21.36 -13.49 -2.17
N GLY A 70 20.05 -13.30 -2.23
CA GLY A 70 19.34 -12.26 -1.47
C GLY A 70 19.42 -10.89 -2.14
N ASP A 71 18.44 -10.05 -1.84
CA ASP A 71 18.34 -8.66 -2.29
C ASP A 71 19.09 -7.67 -1.38
N TRP A 72 19.18 -7.93 -0.07
CA TRP A 72 19.80 -7.04 0.91
C TRP A 72 20.60 -7.76 2.02
N GLN A 73 21.36 -7.00 2.83
CA GLN A 73 22.34 -7.54 3.79
C GLN A 73 21.76 -8.55 4.80
N GLU A 74 20.54 -8.34 5.29
CA GLU A 74 19.88 -9.17 6.30
C GLU A 74 19.37 -10.51 5.77
N HIS A 75 19.34 -10.71 4.44
CA HIS A 75 18.82 -11.91 3.77
C HIS A 75 19.94 -12.76 3.19
N ASP A 76 21.02 -12.92 3.97
CA ASP A 76 22.13 -13.79 3.59
C ASP A 76 21.72 -15.26 3.56
N GLY A 77 22.11 -15.97 2.50
CA GLY A 77 21.81 -17.39 2.37
C GLY A 77 20.37 -17.74 1.98
N SER A 78 19.64 -16.81 1.32
CA SER A 78 18.32 -17.09 0.74
C SER A 78 18.18 -16.62 -0.70
N ILE A 79 17.21 -17.19 -1.43
CA ILE A 79 16.72 -16.67 -2.71
C ILE A 79 15.61 -15.66 -2.42
N SER A 80 15.65 -14.51 -3.09
CA SER A 80 14.52 -13.57 -3.11
C SER A 80 13.79 -13.63 -4.44
N LEU A 81 12.45 -13.59 -4.40
CA LEU A 81 11.59 -13.61 -5.59
C LEU A 81 10.57 -12.49 -5.55
N TYR A 82 10.47 -11.73 -6.64
CA TYR A 82 9.53 -10.63 -6.80
C TYR A 82 8.79 -10.70 -8.13
N LEU A 83 7.51 -10.34 -8.11
CA LEU A 83 6.72 -10.03 -9.30
C LEU A 83 6.80 -8.53 -9.53
N ASN A 84 7.24 -8.12 -10.70
CA ASN A 84 7.35 -6.73 -11.10
C ASN A 84 6.32 -6.37 -12.16
N HIS A 85 5.70 -5.19 -12.02
CA HIS A 85 4.79 -4.61 -13.00
C HIS A 85 5.57 -3.85 -14.08
N ALA A 86 5.96 -4.57 -15.13
CA ALA A 86 6.85 -4.07 -16.18
C ALA A 86 6.21 -3.02 -17.09
N SER A 87 4.88 -3.00 -17.24
CA SER A 87 4.16 -2.02 -18.06
C SER A 87 3.49 -0.91 -17.26
N HIS A 88 3.80 -0.73 -15.96
CA HIS A 88 3.13 0.26 -15.09
C HIS A 88 3.01 1.64 -15.75
N SER A 89 4.11 2.17 -16.29
CA SER A 89 4.14 3.48 -16.95
C SER A 89 3.20 3.64 -18.16
N LYS A 90 2.75 2.53 -18.75
CA LYS A 90 1.81 2.51 -19.89
C LYS A 90 0.39 2.16 -19.47
N THR A 91 0.26 1.29 -18.47
CA THR A 91 -1.01 0.64 -18.11
C THR A 91 -1.63 1.18 -16.81
N GLY A 92 -0.91 2.06 -16.10
CA GLY A 92 -1.31 2.53 -14.78
C GLY A 92 -1.18 1.44 -13.73
N ASP A 93 -1.86 1.63 -12.61
CA ASP A 93 -1.83 0.72 -11.46
C ASP A 93 -2.56 -0.60 -11.76
N ALA A 94 -2.15 -1.67 -11.07
CA ALA A 94 -2.80 -2.98 -11.17
C ALA A 94 -3.10 -3.55 -9.79
N ILE A 95 -4.29 -4.14 -9.60
CA ILE A 95 -4.58 -4.94 -8.41
C ILE A 95 -4.42 -6.40 -8.80
N ALA A 96 -3.49 -7.12 -8.16
CA ALA A 96 -3.23 -8.50 -8.48
C ALA A 96 -2.87 -9.35 -7.25
N GLU A 97 -3.24 -10.62 -7.32
CA GLU A 97 -2.76 -11.67 -6.45
C GLU A 97 -1.79 -12.53 -7.24
N PHE A 98 -0.72 -13.02 -6.61
CA PHE A 98 0.20 -13.93 -7.27
C PHE A 98 0.72 -15.01 -6.33
N ARG A 99 1.18 -16.09 -6.95
CA ARG A 99 1.82 -17.23 -6.30
C ARG A 99 3.18 -17.45 -6.94
N PHE A 100 4.20 -17.64 -6.13
CA PHE A 100 5.47 -18.22 -6.59
C PHE A 100 5.62 -19.63 -6.07
N CYS A 101 6.23 -20.46 -6.91
CA CYS A 101 6.48 -21.86 -6.66
C CYS A 101 7.81 -22.25 -7.30
N ILE A 102 8.76 -22.80 -6.52
CA ILE A 102 9.94 -23.44 -7.12
C ILE A 102 9.56 -24.87 -7.50
N LEU A 103 9.64 -25.17 -8.80
CA LEU A 103 9.23 -26.46 -9.34
C LEU A 103 10.29 -27.53 -9.09
N ASN A 104 9.83 -28.70 -8.61
CA ASN A 104 10.59 -29.94 -8.61
C ASN A 104 10.32 -30.67 -9.94
N GLN A 105 11.36 -31.20 -10.60
CA GLN A 105 11.18 -32.03 -11.80
C GLN A 105 10.46 -33.37 -11.52
N VAL A 106 10.30 -33.76 -10.25
CA VAL A 106 9.93 -35.13 -9.88
C VAL A 106 8.43 -35.31 -9.57
N ASP A 107 7.69 -34.33 -9.05
CA ASP A 107 6.26 -34.51 -8.76
C ASP A 107 5.48 -33.18 -8.80
N TRP A 108 4.25 -33.22 -9.35
CA TRP A 108 3.36 -32.07 -9.55
C TRP A 108 2.34 -31.88 -8.41
N GLU A 109 2.36 -32.75 -7.41
CA GLU A 109 1.52 -32.62 -6.22
C GLU A 109 2.20 -31.63 -5.26
N GLU A 110 1.62 -30.42 -5.19
CA GLU A 110 1.97 -29.30 -4.30
C GLU A 110 3.47 -29.11 -3.99
N PRO A 111 4.20 -28.35 -4.83
CA PRO A 111 5.63 -28.14 -4.64
C PRO A 111 5.92 -27.49 -3.28
N PRO A 112 6.95 -27.97 -2.55
CA PRO A 112 7.17 -27.62 -1.14
C PRO A 112 7.46 -26.13 -0.93
N TRP A 113 8.00 -25.47 -1.95
CA TRP A 113 8.38 -24.06 -1.90
C TRP A 113 7.35 -23.18 -2.62
N THR A 114 6.15 -23.11 -2.05
CA THR A 114 5.03 -22.32 -2.58
C THR A 114 4.66 -21.20 -1.61
N ARG A 115 4.56 -19.95 -2.09
CA ARG A 115 4.04 -18.80 -1.30
C ARG A 115 3.01 -18.01 -2.11
N PHE A 116 2.01 -17.49 -1.40
CA PHE A 116 0.89 -16.71 -1.95
C PHE A 116 0.97 -15.28 -1.43
N SER A 117 0.83 -14.29 -2.32
CA SER A 117 1.02 -12.88 -1.97
C SER A 117 -0.15 -12.26 -1.21
N GLY A 118 -1.36 -12.83 -1.35
CA GLY A 118 -2.61 -12.09 -1.13
C GLY A 118 -2.79 -10.95 -2.14
N VAL A 119 -3.85 -10.14 -1.99
CA VAL A 119 -4.12 -9.02 -2.89
C VAL A 119 -3.06 -7.93 -2.73
N ARG A 120 -2.43 -7.51 -3.84
CA ARG A 120 -1.46 -6.43 -3.90
C ARG A 120 -1.89 -5.36 -4.89
N LEU A 121 -1.65 -4.11 -4.53
CA LEU A 121 -1.68 -2.99 -5.46
C LEU A 121 -0.26 -2.81 -6.01
N PHE A 122 -0.11 -2.82 -7.32
CA PHE A 122 1.12 -2.53 -8.04
C PHE A 122 1.01 -1.11 -8.56
N SER A 123 1.77 -0.20 -7.96
CA SER A 123 1.71 1.21 -8.28
C SER A 123 3.02 1.90 -7.90
N ASP A 124 3.20 3.13 -8.37
CA ASP A 124 4.26 4.01 -7.88
C ASP A 124 4.12 4.35 -6.39
N THR A 125 2.91 4.27 -5.85
CA THR A 125 2.59 4.67 -4.48
C THR A 125 2.80 3.56 -3.44
N THR A 126 3.03 2.32 -3.88
CA THR A 126 3.05 1.16 -2.98
C THR A 126 4.33 0.35 -3.19
N ASP A 127 4.41 -0.39 -4.30
CA ASP A 127 5.61 -0.83 -4.97
C ASP A 127 5.19 -1.33 -6.35
N ARG A 128 6.06 -1.20 -7.34
CA ARG A 128 5.89 -1.88 -8.63
C ARG A 128 6.37 -3.33 -8.57
N SER A 129 7.03 -3.72 -7.47
CA SER A 129 7.60 -5.05 -7.27
C SER A 129 7.16 -5.60 -5.91
N TRP A 130 6.47 -6.74 -5.92
CA TRP A 130 6.02 -7.41 -4.69
C TRP A 130 6.55 -8.83 -4.62
N GLY A 131 6.93 -9.28 -3.44
CA GLY A 131 7.56 -10.58 -3.30
C GLY A 131 8.08 -10.87 -1.91
N TRP A 132 9.11 -11.71 -1.87
CA TRP A 132 9.74 -12.16 -0.64
C TRP A 132 11.24 -12.06 -0.74
N ALA A 133 11.83 -11.26 0.14
CA ALA A 133 13.27 -11.14 0.31
C ALA A 133 13.92 -12.46 0.76
N ASP A 134 13.15 -13.31 1.44
CA ASP A 134 13.57 -14.59 2.04
C ASP A 134 12.73 -15.78 1.51
N PHE A 135 12.46 -15.84 0.20
CA PHE A 135 11.54 -16.82 -0.37
C PHE A 135 11.86 -18.26 0.03
N VAL A 136 13.11 -18.68 -0.14
CA VAL A 136 13.63 -19.97 0.31
C VAL A 136 15.08 -19.82 0.75
N LYS A 137 15.46 -20.47 1.84
CA LYS A 137 16.87 -20.52 2.25
C LYS A 137 17.66 -21.50 1.39
N HIS A 138 18.92 -21.18 1.14
CA HIS A 138 19.83 -22.06 0.43
C HIS A 138 20.01 -23.39 1.14
N GLU A 139 20.09 -23.41 2.48
CA GLU A 139 20.24 -24.66 3.25
C GLU A 139 19.09 -25.64 2.96
N ASN A 140 17.85 -25.16 2.95
CA ASN A 140 16.69 -25.97 2.66
C ASN A 140 16.66 -26.46 1.20
N LEU A 141 17.13 -25.63 0.27
CA LEU A 141 17.23 -26.00 -1.14
C LEU A 141 18.36 -27.03 -1.35
N ASP A 142 19.49 -26.86 -0.64
CA ASP A 142 20.67 -27.73 -0.68
C ASP A 142 20.46 -29.10 0.00
N GLU A 143 19.46 -29.26 0.86
CA GLU A 143 19.03 -30.56 1.39
C GLU A 143 18.31 -31.40 0.30
N GLU A 144 17.68 -30.72 -0.65
CA GLU A 144 16.90 -31.29 -1.74
C GLU A 144 17.70 -31.26 -3.06
N LYS A 145 18.95 -31.74 -3.02
CA LYS A 145 19.90 -31.62 -4.16
C LYS A 145 19.34 -32.16 -5.46
N ASP A 146 18.48 -33.17 -5.41
CA ASP A 146 17.86 -33.77 -6.60
C ASP A 146 16.95 -32.79 -7.37
N LEU A 147 16.52 -31.67 -6.76
CA LEU A 147 15.66 -30.63 -7.36
C LEU A 147 16.30 -29.86 -8.51
N TYR A 148 17.61 -29.60 -8.44
CA TYR A 148 18.35 -28.82 -9.45
C TYR A 148 19.71 -29.45 -9.81
N ALA A 149 20.17 -30.51 -9.13
CA ALA A 149 21.45 -31.14 -9.43
C ALA A 149 21.47 -31.92 -10.76
N LYS A 150 20.30 -32.29 -11.31
CA LYS A 150 20.24 -33.10 -12.55
C LYS A 150 20.57 -32.29 -13.80
N ASP A 151 20.17 -31.00 -13.84
CA ASP A 151 20.35 -30.10 -14.99
C ASP A 151 20.93 -28.71 -14.64
N ASP A 152 21.32 -28.47 -13.37
CA ASP A 152 21.71 -27.15 -12.84
C ASP A 152 20.70 -26.03 -13.13
N CYS A 153 19.41 -26.37 -13.12
CA CYS A 153 18.33 -25.47 -13.47
C CYS A 153 17.40 -25.22 -12.28
N LEU A 154 17.11 -23.94 -12.02
CA LEU A 154 16.05 -23.54 -11.09
C LEU A 154 14.85 -23.03 -11.89
N ALA A 155 13.67 -23.59 -11.69
CA ALA A 155 12.44 -23.15 -12.34
C ALA A 155 11.47 -22.55 -11.33
N VAL A 156 11.04 -21.31 -11.57
CA VAL A 156 10.05 -20.59 -10.77
C VAL A 156 8.76 -20.48 -11.57
N LEU A 157 7.71 -21.13 -11.09
CA LEU A 157 6.35 -20.90 -11.57
C LEU A 157 5.76 -19.68 -10.86
N CYS A 158 5.22 -18.77 -11.65
CA CYS A 158 4.46 -17.62 -11.22
C CYS A 158 3.04 -17.73 -11.74
N ASP A 159 2.05 -17.76 -10.85
CA ASP A 159 0.64 -17.60 -11.22
C ASP A 159 0.19 -16.21 -10.80
N VAL A 160 -0.51 -15.49 -11.67
CA VAL A 160 -0.99 -14.13 -11.43
C VAL A 160 -2.47 -14.06 -11.72
N THR A 161 -3.24 -13.45 -10.81
CA THR A 161 -4.65 -13.13 -10.96
C THR A 161 -4.82 -11.63 -10.85
N VAL A 162 -5.12 -10.96 -11.95
CA VAL A 162 -5.33 -9.52 -12.01
C VAL A 162 -6.82 -9.22 -11.88
N THR A 163 -7.16 -8.30 -11.00
CA THR A 163 -8.50 -7.75 -10.85
C THR A 163 -8.63 -6.53 -11.75
N ALA A 164 -9.29 -6.70 -12.89
CA ALA A 164 -9.62 -5.59 -13.77
C ALA A 164 -10.71 -4.73 -13.11
N GLY A 165 -10.52 -3.39 -13.15
CA GLY A 165 -11.37 -2.42 -12.45
C GLY A 165 -12.88 -2.63 -12.65
N MET A 166 -13.68 -2.16 -11.67
CA MET A 166 -15.13 -2.28 -11.67
C MET A 166 -15.72 -1.78 -12.98
N HIS A 167 -16.26 -2.68 -13.80
CA HIS A 167 -16.98 -2.28 -15.00
C HIS A 167 -18.39 -1.85 -14.57
N THR A 168 -18.75 -0.60 -14.86
CA THR A 168 -20.12 -0.12 -14.72
C THR A 168 -20.79 -0.12 -16.10
N ASP A 169 -21.55 -1.17 -16.39
CA ASP A 169 -22.39 -1.18 -17.59
C ASP A 169 -23.61 -0.29 -17.32
N GLY A 170 -23.62 0.90 -17.92
CA GLY A 170 -24.73 1.84 -17.85
C GLY A 170 -25.79 1.50 -18.89
N HIS A 171 -27.03 1.22 -18.44
CA HIS A 171 -28.18 1.15 -19.34
C HIS A 171 -28.94 2.47 -19.28
N THR A 172 -28.80 3.28 -20.32
CA THR A 172 -29.55 4.54 -20.49
C THR A 172 -30.51 4.38 -21.66
N GLU A 173 -31.79 4.12 -21.38
CA GLU A 173 -32.86 4.30 -22.38
C GLU A 173 -33.39 5.73 -22.26
N VAL A 174 -32.90 6.62 -23.12
CA VAL A 174 -33.45 7.98 -23.30
C VAL A 174 -33.84 8.14 -24.76
N ALA A 175 -35.11 8.51 -25.00
CA ALA A 175 -35.55 8.96 -26.31
C ALA A 175 -34.94 10.35 -26.61
N THR A 176 -34.23 10.48 -27.74
CA THR A 176 -33.59 11.72 -28.21
C THR A 176 -34.58 12.65 -28.93
N PRO A 177 -34.31 13.98 -29.00
CA PRO A 177 -33.44 14.54 -30.07
C PRO A 177 -32.29 15.47 -29.59
N LYS A 178 -31.42 15.82 -30.58
CA LYS A 178 -30.01 16.31 -30.62
C LYS A 178 -29.90 17.87 -30.71
N PRO A 179 -28.70 18.49 -30.85
CA PRO A 179 -27.55 18.69 -29.94
C PRO A 179 -27.27 20.18 -29.57
N GLU A 180 -26.43 20.43 -28.57
CA GLU A 180 -25.38 21.45 -28.68
C GLU A 180 -24.17 21.12 -27.78
N ALA A 181 -22.98 21.50 -28.25
CA ALA A 181 -21.69 21.06 -27.79
C ALA A 181 -21.09 21.96 -26.71
N VAL A 182 -20.36 21.37 -25.76
CA VAL A 182 -19.20 22.04 -25.14
C VAL A 182 -18.16 21.00 -24.73
N ALA A 183 -16.96 21.15 -25.27
CA ALA A 183 -15.78 20.38 -24.92
C ALA A 183 -15.36 20.68 -23.47
N ALA A 184 -15.19 19.63 -22.66
CA ALA A 184 -14.56 19.74 -21.35
C ALA A 184 -13.04 19.76 -21.54
N ALA A 185 -12.44 20.92 -21.30
CA ALA A 185 -11.00 21.06 -21.15
C ALA A 185 -10.53 20.34 -19.88
N THR A 186 -9.52 19.48 -20.00
CA THR A 186 -8.71 19.01 -18.89
C THR A 186 -8.04 20.22 -18.22
N ALA A 187 -8.39 20.47 -16.96
CA ALA A 187 -7.76 21.51 -16.16
C ALA A 187 -6.27 21.16 -15.93
N PRO A 188 -5.35 22.13 -16.04
CA PRO A 188 -3.93 21.90 -15.76
C PRO A 188 -3.71 21.67 -14.27
N HIS A 189 -2.76 20.78 -13.99
CA HIS A 189 -2.21 20.48 -12.67
C HIS A 189 -1.75 21.79 -11.99
N PHE A 190 -2.41 22.17 -10.89
CA PHE A 190 -2.16 23.41 -10.16
C PHE A 190 -0.99 23.19 -9.21
N ASP A 191 0.22 23.58 -9.63
CA ASP A 191 1.42 23.54 -8.79
C ASP A 191 1.49 24.77 -7.87
N LEU A 192 0.86 24.62 -6.70
CA LEU A 192 0.62 25.68 -5.72
C LEU A 192 1.87 26.02 -4.88
N HIS A 193 2.94 25.22 -4.96
CA HIS A 193 4.21 25.57 -4.31
C HIS A 193 4.84 26.82 -4.93
N ALA A 194 4.68 26.99 -6.25
CA ALA A 194 5.11 28.19 -6.97
C ALA A 194 4.30 29.44 -6.55
N GLU A 195 3.01 29.29 -6.25
CA GLU A 195 2.15 30.41 -5.85
C GLU A 195 2.37 30.84 -4.39
N LEU A 196 2.70 29.90 -3.48
CA LEU A 196 3.06 30.19 -2.09
C LEU A 196 4.30 31.10 -1.96
N VAL A 197 5.20 31.08 -2.96
CA VAL A 197 6.42 31.90 -2.98
C VAL A 197 6.27 33.14 -3.86
N SER A 198 5.41 33.11 -4.89
CA SER A 198 5.39 34.13 -5.94
C SER A 198 4.20 35.09 -5.88
N ASN A 199 3.05 34.69 -5.33
CA ASN A 199 1.87 35.55 -5.29
C ASN A 199 1.60 36.01 -3.86
N ASN A 200 2.03 37.24 -3.59
CA ASN A 200 1.79 38.03 -2.38
C ASN A 200 0.30 38.41 -2.21
N GLN A 201 -0.63 37.47 -2.47
CA GLN A 201 -2.03 37.61 -2.06
C GLN A 201 -2.06 37.53 -0.53
N LYS A 202 -2.77 38.48 0.09
CA LYS A 202 -2.70 38.76 1.53
C LYS A 202 -3.08 37.53 2.36
N THR A 203 -2.09 36.83 2.86
CA THR A 203 -2.25 35.85 3.94
C THR A 203 -2.89 36.56 5.14
N ASP A 204 -3.91 35.94 5.72
CA ASP A 204 -4.77 36.53 6.74
C ASP A 204 -4.69 35.80 8.08
N VAL A 205 -3.93 34.69 8.14
CA VAL A 205 -3.65 33.90 9.34
C VAL A 205 -2.15 33.54 9.38
N LEU A 206 -1.58 33.58 10.59
CA LEU A 206 -0.24 33.12 10.90
C LEU A 206 -0.33 31.89 11.81
N ILE A 207 0.40 30.82 11.48
CA ILE A 207 0.54 29.66 12.35
C ILE A 207 1.92 29.74 13.02
N GLU A 208 1.94 29.83 14.34
CA GLU A 208 3.15 29.70 15.16
C GLU A 208 3.33 28.23 15.57
N VAL A 209 4.40 27.59 15.10
CA VAL A 209 4.67 26.16 15.32
C VAL A 209 6.17 25.90 15.41
N GLY A 210 6.63 25.23 16.47
CA GLY A 210 8.05 24.87 16.63
C GLY A 210 9.03 26.05 16.59
N GLY A 211 8.59 27.27 16.93
CA GLY A 211 9.39 28.50 16.83
C GLY A 211 9.42 29.14 15.42
N GLU A 212 8.72 28.57 14.45
CA GLU A 212 8.51 29.14 13.12
C GLU A 212 7.12 29.81 13.01
N THR A 213 7.02 30.82 12.13
CA THR A 213 5.74 31.45 11.78
C THR A 213 5.43 31.22 10.32
N LEU A 214 4.33 30.53 10.02
CA LEU A 214 3.89 30.19 8.67
C LEU A 214 2.67 31.03 8.29
N ALA A 215 2.77 31.79 7.19
CA ALA A 215 1.67 32.60 6.71
C ALA A 215 0.74 31.78 5.79
N VAL A 216 -0.56 31.78 6.09
CA VAL A 216 -1.55 30.91 5.44
C VAL A 216 -2.88 31.65 5.21
N HIS A 217 -3.76 31.02 4.43
CA HIS A 217 -5.06 31.54 4.05
C HIS A 217 -6.16 30.88 4.88
N ARG A 218 -6.88 31.69 5.66
CA ARG A 218 -8.02 31.29 6.48
C ARG A 218 -9.01 30.44 5.71
N ARG A 219 -9.42 30.93 4.53
CA ARG A 219 -10.44 30.27 3.68
C ARG A 219 -10.04 28.84 3.27
N VAL A 220 -8.75 28.60 3.02
CA VAL A 220 -8.27 27.28 2.61
C VAL A 220 -8.32 26.32 3.79
N LEU A 221 -7.85 26.75 4.97
CA LEU A 221 -7.90 25.96 6.20
C LEU A 221 -9.33 25.60 6.59
N GLU A 222 -10.23 26.59 6.64
CA GLU A 222 -11.64 26.39 7.01
C GLU A 222 -12.38 25.46 6.04
N ALA A 223 -12.00 25.44 4.76
CA ALA A 223 -12.62 24.58 3.75
C ALA A 223 -12.15 23.12 3.83
N ARG A 224 -10.91 22.88 4.29
CA ARG A 224 -10.26 21.57 4.23
C ARG A 224 -10.20 20.84 5.57
N SER A 225 -10.30 21.55 6.69
CA SER A 225 -10.32 20.96 8.03
C SER A 225 -11.48 21.53 8.85
N PRO A 226 -12.37 20.68 9.40
CA PRO A 226 -13.42 21.13 10.29
C PRO A 226 -12.86 21.68 11.61
N VAL A 227 -11.67 21.24 12.02
CA VAL A 227 -11.00 21.74 13.24
C VAL A 227 -10.48 23.14 13.03
N PHE A 228 -9.77 23.40 11.92
CA PHE A 228 -9.39 24.78 11.59
C PHE A 228 -10.61 25.68 11.39
N LYS A 229 -11.70 25.16 10.83
CA LYS A 229 -12.96 25.90 10.72
C LYS A 229 -13.50 26.32 12.08
N ALA A 230 -13.52 25.42 13.06
CA ALA A 230 -13.95 25.72 14.42
C ALA A 230 -13.01 26.74 15.07
N ASP A 231 -11.70 26.46 15.08
CA ASP A 231 -10.67 27.30 15.72
C ASP A 231 -10.66 28.73 15.18
N LEU A 232 -10.89 28.90 13.87
CA LEU A 232 -10.92 30.21 13.22
C LEU A 232 -12.29 30.90 13.39
N SER A 233 -13.38 30.14 13.54
CA SER A 233 -14.72 30.71 13.74
C SER A 233 -14.92 31.36 15.12
N GLU A 234 -14.14 30.95 16.13
CA GLU A 234 -14.27 31.44 17.51
C GLU A 234 -13.64 32.82 17.77
N GLY A 235 -13.13 33.52 16.74
CA GLY A 235 -12.73 34.93 16.86
C GLY A 235 -11.96 35.51 15.67
N ALA A 236 -11.63 36.80 15.77
CA ALA A 236 -10.75 37.52 14.82
C ALA A 236 -9.27 37.10 14.96
N ALA A 237 -8.99 35.87 15.42
CA ALA A 237 -7.64 35.39 15.65
C ALA A 237 -6.90 35.29 14.31
N THR A 238 -5.93 36.19 14.14
CA THR A 238 -5.00 36.19 13.00
C THR A 238 -3.77 35.32 13.28
N VAL A 239 -3.64 34.76 14.50
CA VAL A 239 -2.52 33.91 14.91
C VAL A 239 -3.04 32.64 15.57
N LEU A 240 -2.66 31.47 15.04
CA LEU A 240 -2.92 30.14 15.58
C LEU A 240 -1.63 29.57 16.15
N ARG A 241 -1.64 29.15 17.42
CA ARG A 241 -0.49 28.50 18.07
C ARG A 241 -0.66 26.99 18.09
N VAL A 242 0.37 26.27 17.64
CA VAL A 242 0.42 24.80 17.69
C VAL A 242 1.67 24.36 18.45
N ASP A 243 1.49 23.97 19.71
CA ASP A 243 2.60 23.63 20.60
C ASP A 243 3.05 22.16 20.47
N ASP A 244 2.14 21.23 20.16
CA ASP A 244 2.43 19.79 20.09
C ASP A 244 2.70 19.28 18.66
N MET A 245 3.39 20.08 17.83
CA MET A 245 3.70 19.69 16.46
C MET A 245 5.03 20.28 16.01
N ASP A 246 5.87 19.47 15.36
CA ASP A 246 7.10 19.96 14.73
C ASP A 246 6.76 20.80 13.49
N ALA A 247 7.58 21.82 13.21
CA ALA A 247 7.37 22.70 12.06
C ALA A 247 7.33 21.93 10.73
N ASP A 248 8.16 20.89 10.56
CA ASP A 248 8.20 20.08 9.34
C ASP A 248 6.91 19.26 9.14
N VAL A 249 6.36 18.70 10.23
CA VAL A 249 5.06 18.00 10.19
C VAL A 249 3.95 18.98 9.83
N CYS A 250 3.99 20.20 10.38
CA CYS A 250 3.05 21.25 10.03
C CYS A 250 3.16 21.68 8.56
N LYS A 251 4.37 21.78 8.02
CA LYS A 251 4.58 22.08 6.59
C LYS A 251 4.01 20.99 5.70
N ALA A 252 4.24 19.72 6.03
CA ALA A 252 3.65 18.59 5.31
C ALA A 252 2.11 18.56 5.37
N LEU A 253 1.54 18.85 6.55
CA LEU A 253 0.10 18.99 6.75
C LEU A 253 -0.49 20.11 5.86
N LEU A 254 0.16 21.28 5.86
CA LEU A 254 -0.25 22.42 5.05
C LEU A 254 -0.09 22.12 3.55
N GLN A 255 0.99 21.46 3.13
CA GLN A 255 1.17 21.04 1.75
C GLN A 255 0.01 20.15 1.29
N PHE A 256 -0.44 19.20 2.13
CA PHE A 256 -1.63 18.41 1.83
C PHE A 256 -2.90 19.26 1.74
N ILE A 257 -3.13 20.16 2.69
CA ILE A 257 -4.32 21.03 2.69
C ILE A 257 -4.42 21.86 1.41
N TYR A 258 -3.29 22.35 0.91
CA TYR A 258 -3.22 23.19 -0.27
C TYR A 258 -3.27 22.38 -1.56
N ASN A 259 -2.50 21.28 -1.64
CA ASN A 259 -2.24 20.58 -2.90
C ASN A 259 -3.06 19.30 -3.04
N GLY A 260 -3.67 18.81 -1.95
CA GLY A 260 -4.38 17.53 -1.89
C GLY A 260 -3.46 16.30 -1.85
N THR A 261 -2.14 16.47 -1.87
CA THR A 261 -1.16 15.39 -1.79
C THR A 261 0.01 15.77 -0.90
N PRO A 262 0.45 14.91 0.04
CA PRO A 262 1.65 15.17 0.83
C PRO A 262 2.91 14.92 -0.02
N ASP A 263 4.07 15.38 0.45
CA ASP A 263 5.35 14.99 -0.14
C ASP A 263 5.63 13.50 0.15
N MET A 264 5.37 12.66 -0.84
CA MET A 264 5.53 11.21 -0.73
C MET A 264 6.98 10.80 -0.45
N ASN A 265 7.98 11.53 -0.97
CA ASN A 265 9.38 11.21 -0.73
C ASN A 265 9.75 11.36 0.76
N GLN A 266 9.19 12.36 1.44
CA GLN A 266 9.41 12.56 2.88
C GLN A 266 8.69 11.49 3.71
N LEU A 267 7.48 11.11 3.29
CA LEU A 267 6.68 10.08 3.95
C LEU A 267 7.33 8.69 3.83
N GLU A 268 7.93 8.40 2.68
CA GLU A 268 8.60 7.13 2.39
C GLU A 268 9.97 7.00 3.08
N THR A 269 10.74 8.08 3.15
CA THR A 269 12.09 8.06 3.74
C THR A 269 12.08 8.05 5.26
N ALA A 270 11.12 8.71 5.93
CA ALA A 270 11.08 8.85 7.38
C ALA A 270 9.86 8.17 8.02
N HIS A 271 10.06 7.01 8.69
CA HIS A 271 8.97 6.27 9.36
C HIS A 271 8.32 7.13 10.45
N THR A 272 9.14 7.88 11.18
CA THR A 272 8.73 8.83 12.20
C THR A 272 7.90 10.00 11.64
N MET A 273 8.14 10.42 10.39
CA MET A 273 7.33 11.46 9.76
C MET A 273 5.92 10.95 9.48
N ALA A 274 5.78 9.73 8.96
CA ALA A 274 4.47 9.12 8.72
C ALA A 274 3.66 8.92 10.01
N GLU A 275 4.30 8.48 11.09
CA GLU A 275 3.64 8.37 12.40
C GLU A 275 3.16 9.74 12.90
N ARG A 276 4.03 10.76 12.90
CA ARG A 276 3.70 12.11 13.37
C ARG A 276 2.64 12.79 12.50
N LEU A 277 2.71 12.60 11.19
CA LEU A 277 1.73 13.16 10.26
C LEU A 277 0.37 12.47 10.38
N LEU A 278 0.33 11.17 10.68
CA LEU A 278 -0.92 10.46 11.01
C LEU A 278 -1.60 11.08 12.24
N VAL A 279 -0.83 11.32 13.31
CA VAL A 279 -1.34 11.99 14.53
C VAL A 279 -1.91 13.36 14.19
N ALA A 280 -1.20 14.15 13.39
CA ALA A 280 -1.65 15.47 12.96
C ALA A 280 -2.92 15.38 12.09
N ALA A 281 -2.97 14.45 11.13
CA ALA A 281 -4.11 14.24 10.26
C ALA A 281 -5.37 13.87 11.05
N ASP A 282 -5.25 12.99 12.05
CA ASP A 282 -6.36 12.61 12.94
C ASP A 282 -6.80 13.78 13.84
N ARG A 283 -5.85 14.57 14.35
CA ARG A 283 -6.11 15.79 15.15
C ARG A 283 -6.91 16.81 14.36
N TYR A 284 -6.54 17.07 13.11
CA TYR A 284 -7.18 18.07 12.24
C TYR A 284 -8.30 17.49 11.35
N LYS A 285 -8.69 16.22 11.56
CA LYS A 285 -9.76 15.52 10.85
C LYS A 285 -9.59 15.52 9.32
N LEU A 286 -8.37 15.27 8.88
CA LEU A 286 -8.01 15.09 7.47
C LEU A 286 -7.97 13.59 7.14
N GLU A 287 -9.14 13.00 6.89
CA GLU A 287 -9.28 11.54 6.77
C GLU A 287 -8.48 10.95 5.60
N GLU A 288 -8.44 11.63 4.45
CA GLU A 288 -7.65 11.21 3.29
C GLU A 288 -6.15 11.17 3.60
N LEU A 289 -5.63 12.19 4.29
CA LEU A 289 -4.22 12.22 4.71
C LEU A 289 -3.92 11.13 5.74
N LYS A 290 -4.85 10.88 6.67
CA LYS A 290 -4.74 9.81 7.66
C LYS A 290 -4.62 8.46 6.99
N GLN A 291 -5.45 8.18 5.98
CA GLN A 291 -5.38 6.95 5.17
C GLN A 291 -4.07 6.82 4.39
N ILE A 292 -3.57 7.92 3.82
CA ILE A 292 -2.26 7.93 3.14
C ILE A 292 -1.13 7.57 4.12
N CYS A 293 -1.14 8.17 5.32
CA CYS A 293 -0.15 7.85 6.35
C CYS A 293 -0.30 6.40 6.86
N GLU A 294 -1.53 5.92 7.03
CA GLU A 294 -1.83 4.55 7.41
C GLU A 294 -1.25 3.55 6.41
N HIS A 295 -1.44 3.82 5.11
CA HIS A 295 -0.88 3.02 4.03
C HIS A 295 0.66 3.02 4.06
N ALA A 296 1.28 4.19 4.18
CA ALA A 296 2.73 4.33 4.23
C ALA A 296 3.35 3.59 5.43
N LEU A 297 2.67 3.55 6.57
CA LEU A 297 3.10 2.78 7.74
C LEU A 297 2.92 1.27 7.53
N ARG A 298 1.83 0.86 6.90
CA ARG A 298 1.50 -0.55 6.65
C ARG A 298 2.54 -1.26 5.80
N VAL A 299 3.07 -0.59 4.77
CA VAL A 299 4.11 -1.17 3.89
C VAL A 299 5.50 -1.22 4.55
N ARG A 300 5.66 -0.65 5.75
CA ARG A 300 6.96 -0.50 6.44
C ARG A 300 6.97 -1.13 7.83
N ILE A 301 6.04 -2.03 8.13
CA ILE A 301 6.00 -2.76 9.40
C ILE A 301 7.27 -3.61 9.52
N ARG A 302 8.01 -3.41 10.62
CA ARG A 302 9.23 -4.17 10.97
C ARG A 302 9.12 -4.65 12.39
N VAL A 303 9.92 -5.66 12.77
CA VAL A 303 9.96 -6.16 14.16
C VAL A 303 10.31 -5.02 15.15
N SER A 304 11.18 -4.10 14.77
CA SER A 304 11.61 -2.99 15.62
C SER A 304 10.54 -1.91 15.84
N SER A 305 9.57 -1.76 14.92
CA SER A 305 8.56 -0.71 14.97
C SER A 305 7.13 -1.21 15.17
N VAL A 306 6.85 -2.50 14.94
CA VAL A 306 5.48 -3.04 14.93
C VAL A 306 4.73 -2.79 16.25
N GLY A 307 5.43 -2.77 17.40
CA GLY A 307 4.84 -2.44 18.69
C GLY A 307 4.33 -0.99 18.77
N THR A 308 5.16 -0.03 18.34
CA THR A 308 4.77 1.41 18.34
C THR A 308 3.73 1.71 17.27
N THR A 309 3.85 1.10 16.09
CA THR A 309 2.89 1.23 15.00
C THR A 309 1.52 0.64 15.37
N LEU A 310 1.49 -0.49 16.08
CA LEU A 310 0.24 -1.09 16.57
C LEU A 310 -0.44 -0.19 17.62
N ALA A 311 0.33 0.33 18.59
CA ALA A 311 -0.20 1.26 19.58
C ALA A 311 -0.76 2.54 18.95
N LEU A 312 -0.06 3.06 17.94
CA LEU A 312 -0.54 4.19 17.15
C LEU A 312 -1.86 3.86 16.43
N ALA A 313 -1.95 2.68 15.81
CA ALA A 313 -3.13 2.23 15.09
C ALA A 313 -4.35 2.08 16.01
N GLU A 314 -4.19 1.52 17.21
CA GLU A 314 -5.28 1.42 18.19
C GLU A 314 -5.70 2.81 18.70
N ARG A 315 -4.72 3.67 19.03
CA ARG A 315 -4.98 5.01 19.58
C ARG A 315 -5.74 5.92 18.62
N HIS A 316 -5.43 5.85 17.33
CA HIS A 316 -6.04 6.70 16.31
C HIS A 316 -7.15 6.00 15.53
N GLY A 317 -7.51 4.76 15.89
CA GLY A 317 -8.60 4.03 15.25
C GLY A 317 -8.33 3.72 13.76
N CYS A 318 -7.16 3.15 13.47
CA CYS A 318 -6.71 2.75 12.14
C CYS A 318 -6.81 1.21 11.99
N PRO A 319 -7.97 0.68 11.56
CA PRO A 319 -8.24 -0.76 11.61
C PRO A 319 -7.40 -1.57 10.63
N GLU A 320 -7.06 -1.03 9.46
CA GLU A 320 -6.28 -1.78 8.46
C GLU A 320 -4.82 -1.90 8.87
N LEU A 321 -4.23 -0.83 9.42
CA LEU A 321 -2.89 -0.85 9.98
C LEU A 321 -2.81 -1.74 11.22
N ARG A 322 -3.84 -1.71 12.09
CA ARG A 322 -3.94 -2.62 13.24
C ARG A 322 -3.92 -4.07 12.77
N GLU A 323 -4.76 -4.43 11.80
CA GLU A 323 -4.83 -5.80 11.29
C GLU A 323 -3.52 -6.22 10.61
N ALA A 324 -2.89 -5.33 9.84
CA ALA A 324 -1.58 -5.61 9.24
C ALA A 324 -0.49 -5.86 10.29
N CYS A 325 -0.46 -5.07 11.37
CA CYS A 325 0.44 -5.30 12.51
C CYS A 325 0.14 -6.66 13.17
N MET A 326 -1.13 -6.97 13.42
CA MET A 326 -1.54 -8.25 14.01
C MET A 326 -1.15 -9.45 13.15
N GLN A 327 -1.32 -9.35 11.84
CA GLN A 327 -0.88 -10.39 10.90
C GLN A 327 0.64 -10.55 10.92
N PHE A 328 1.39 -9.44 10.93
CA PHE A 328 2.84 -9.48 11.01
C PHE A 328 3.35 -10.16 12.28
N ILE A 329 2.79 -9.81 13.45
CA ILE A 329 3.19 -10.40 14.74
C ILE A 329 2.72 -11.86 14.86
N SER A 330 1.60 -12.24 14.22
CA SER A 330 1.09 -13.62 14.27
C SER A 330 2.08 -14.67 13.72
N PHE A 331 3.10 -14.25 12.97
CA PHE A 331 4.16 -15.14 12.51
C PHE A 331 5.11 -15.50 13.67
N PRO A 332 5.35 -16.80 13.96
CA PRO A 332 6.10 -17.23 15.15
C PRO A 332 7.50 -16.60 15.29
N GLY A 333 8.21 -16.42 14.17
CA GLY A 333 9.51 -15.76 14.16
C GLY A 333 9.46 -14.30 14.56
N ASN A 334 8.44 -13.56 14.10
CA ASN A 334 8.27 -12.14 14.38
C ASN A 334 7.82 -11.91 15.82
N LEU A 335 6.90 -12.74 16.35
CA LEU A 335 6.49 -12.66 17.75
C LEU A 335 7.68 -12.86 18.68
N LYS A 336 8.49 -13.91 18.44
CA LYS A 336 9.67 -14.20 19.25
C LYS A 336 10.68 -13.05 19.21
N ALA A 337 10.90 -12.47 18.03
CA ALA A 337 11.79 -11.34 17.87
C ALA A 337 11.24 -10.06 18.54
N LEU A 338 9.92 -9.81 18.45
CA LEU A 338 9.26 -8.69 19.12
C LEU A 338 9.36 -8.81 20.64
N MET A 339 9.18 -9.99 21.22
CA MET A 339 9.31 -10.22 22.66
C MET A 339 10.71 -9.89 23.22
N ALA A 340 11.72 -9.80 22.34
CA ALA A 340 13.08 -9.40 22.70
C ALA A 340 13.33 -7.88 22.53
N THR A 341 12.33 -7.09 22.13
CA THR A 341 12.44 -5.63 21.99
C THR A 341 11.57 -4.90 23.02
N ASP A 342 11.91 -3.63 23.28
CA ASP A 342 11.10 -2.75 24.14
C ASP A 342 9.69 -2.50 23.57
N GLY A 343 9.50 -2.73 22.26
CA GLY A 343 8.20 -2.61 21.59
C GLY A 343 7.14 -3.57 22.14
N PHE A 344 7.55 -4.70 22.73
CA PHE A 344 6.63 -5.63 23.38
C PHE A 344 6.07 -5.10 24.70
N GLU A 345 6.87 -4.37 25.48
CA GLU A 345 6.40 -3.76 26.74
C GLU A 345 5.44 -2.59 26.46
N GLN A 346 5.70 -1.80 25.41
CA GLN A 346 4.76 -0.78 24.97
C GLN A 346 3.42 -1.40 24.54
N MET A 347 3.47 -2.51 23.80
CA MET A 347 2.28 -3.24 23.38
C MET A 347 1.48 -3.81 24.58
N LYS A 348 2.15 -4.26 25.66
CA LYS A 348 1.46 -4.68 26.89
C LYS A 348 0.70 -3.56 27.57
N THR A 349 1.28 -2.38 27.56
CA THR A 349 0.74 -1.21 28.26
C THR A 349 -0.42 -0.61 27.47
N ASP A 350 -0.25 -0.46 26.16
CA ASP A 350 -1.17 0.30 25.32
C ASP A 350 -2.21 -0.56 24.58
N CYS A 351 -1.91 -1.85 24.33
CA CYS A 351 -2.68 -2.71 23.42
C CYS A 351 -3.19 -3.99 24.09
N SER A 352 -3.98 -3.87 25.16
CA SER A 352 -4.53 -5.03 25.88
C SER A 352 -5.43 -5.93 25.00
N SER A 353 -6.15 -5.34 24.04
CA SER A 353 -7.04 -6.07 23.13
C SER A 353 -6.27 -6.93 22.13
N ALA A 354 -5.19 -6.38 21.57
CA ALA A 354 -4.32 -7.06 20.63
C ALA A 354 -3.64 -8.28 21.27
N LEU A 355 -3.20 -8.17 22.53
CA LEU A 355 -2.60 -9.28 23.26
C LEU A 355 -3.57 -10.45 23.46
N LEU A 356 -4.82 -10.16 23.87
CA LEU A 356 -5.85 -11.18 24.02
C LEU A 356 -6.13 -11.88 22.69
N GLU A 357 -6.26 -11.11 21.61
CA GLU A 357 -6.48 -11.65 20.27
C GLU A 357 -5.30 -12.51 19.79
N LEU A 358 -4.07 -12.11 20.12
CA LEU A 358 -2.87 -12.85 19.77
C LEU A 358 -2.77 -14.18 20.54
N VAL A 359 -3.10 -14.18 21.83
CA VAL A 359 -3.18 -15.40 22.65
C VAL A 359 -4.23 -16.35 22.08
N LEU A 360 -5.43 -15.86 21.75
CA LEU A 360 -6.48 -16.67 21.13
C LEU A 360 -6.05 -17.26 19.78
N LYS A 361 -5.41 -16.47 18.91
CA LYS A 361 -4.90 -16.93 17.61
C LYS A 361 -3.81 -18.01 17.77
N GLN A 362 -2.98 -17.95 18.82
CA GLN A 362 -1.97 -18.97 19.12
C GLN A 362 -2.58 -20.24 19.74
N MET A 363 -3.59 -20.11 20.60
CA MET A 363 -4.30 -21.27 21.17
C MET A 363 -5.01 -22.08 20.08
N VAL A 364 -5.70 -21.41 19.15
CA VAL A 364 -6.35 -22.08 17.99
C VAL A 364 -5.33 -22.80 17.10
N ARG A 365 -4.08 -22.33 17.05
CA ARG A 365 -3.00 -22.99 16.28
C ARG A 365 -2.42 -24.24 16.95
N LEU A 366 -2.63 -24.41 18.26
CA LEU A 366 -2.11 -25.53 19.05
C LEU A 366 -3.14 -26.65 19.29
N ASP A 367 -4.41 -26.44 18.90
CA ASP A 367 -5.47 -27.47 18.90
C ASP A 367 -5.48 -28.30 17.59
N LEU A 368 -4.32 -28.90 17.25
CA LEU A 368 -4.18 -29.99 16.27
C LEU A 368 -3.17 -31.04 16.76
#